data_AF-A0A2U2J2T0-F1
#
_entry.id   AF-A0A2U2J2T0-F1
#
_cell.length_a   1.000
_cell.length_b   1.000
_cell.length_c   1.000
_cell.angle_alpha   90.00
_cell.angle_beta   90.00
_cell.angle_gamma   90.00
#
_symmetry.space_group_name_H-M   'P 1'
#
loop_
_entity.id
_entity.type
_entity.pdbx_description
1 polymer ?
#
loop_
_entity_poly.entity_id
_entity_poly.type
_entity_poly.pdbx_seq_one_letter_code
_entity_poly.pdbx_strand_id
1 'polypeptide(L)' 'MSRIPVRPFLIAKDEEGNFRLTVRETRYNSQGYPIVTSHLQDEHFKTATAARNHAKEHFAAEAGQFALK' A
#
# COMPACT_ATOMS: atom_id res chain seq x y z
N MET A 1 -9.26 13.66 18.02
CA MET A 1 -8.77 13.53 16.63
C MET A 1 -8.78 12.04 16.28
N SER A 2 -9.78 11.57 15.53
CA SER A 2 -9.82 10.19 15.03
C SER A 2 -8.63 10.00 14.08
N ARG A 3 -7.61 9.28 14.54
CA ARG A 3 -6.46 8.93 13.70
C ARG A 3 -6.93 7.78 12.81
N ILE A 4 -7.52 8.11 11.66
CA ILE A 4 -7.94 7.10 10.68
C ILE A 4 -6.73 6.21 10.42
N PRO A 5 -6.82 4.89 10.65
CA PRO A 5 -5.70 3.99 10.45
C PRO A 5 -5.30 4.05 8.97
N VAL A 6 -4.11 4.57 8.72
CA VAL A 6 -3.56 4.69 7.36
C VAL A 6 -3.22 3.27 6.92
N ARG A 7 -3.80 2.85 5.80
CA ARG A 7 -3.47 1.58 5.12
C ARG A 7 -2.60 1.90 3.92
N PRO A 8 -1.28 2.10 4.11
CA PRO A 8 -0.37 2.54 3.07
C PRO A 8 -0.18 1.51 1.95
N PHE A 9 -0.43 0.22 2.21
CA PHE A 9 -0.20 -0.83 1.21
C PHE A 9 -1.51 -1.25 0.56
N LEU A 10 -1.73 -0.83 -0.69
CA LEU A 10 -2.86 -1.26 -1.48
C LEU A 10 -2.46 -2.43 -2.37
N ILE A 11 -3.21 -3.53 -2.29
CA ILE A 11 -3.07 -4.66 -3.20
C ILE A 11 -4.32 -4.70 -4.07
N ALA A 12 -4.15 -4.57 -5.38
CA ALA A 12 -5.22 -4.59 -6.36
C ALA A 12 -4.91 -5.63 -7.44
N LYS A 13 -5.96 -6.20 -8.03
CA LYS A 13 -5.82 -7.08 -9.20
C LYS A 13 -5.86 -6.24 -10.47
N ASP A 14 -4.97 -6.52 -11.42
CA ASP A 14 -4.97 -5.90 -12.74
C ASP A 14 -5.85 -6.68 -13.74
N GLU A 15 -5.94 -6.15 -14.97
CA GLU A 15 -6.77 -6.71 -16.05
C GLU A 15 -6.26 -8.07 -16.55
N GLU A 16 -4.96 -8.32 -16.44
CA GLU A 16 -4.33 -9.61 -16.79
C GLU A 16 -4.50 -10.66 -15.68
N GLY A 17 -4.96 -10.23 -14.51
CA GLY A 17 -5.25 -11.06 -13.36
C GLY A 17 -4.09 -11.25 -12.39
N ASN A 18 -3.00 -10.50 -12.57
CA ASN A 18 -1.93 -10.40 -11.59
C ASN A 18 -2.33 -9.41 -10.47
N PHE A 19 -1.67 -9.53 -9.33
CA PHE A 19 -1.79 -8.60 -8.20
C PHE A 19 -0.67 -7.58 -8.29
N ARG A 20 -1.02 -6.31 -8.13
CA ARG A 20 -0.08 -5.19 -8.07
C ARG A 20 -0.10 -4.55 -6.69
N LEU A 21 1.07 -4.14 -6.23
CA LEU A 21 1.25 -3.44 -4.97
C LEU A 21 1.38 -1.93 -5.24
N THR A 22 0.58 -1.12 -4.56
CA THR A 22 0.75 0.34 -4.53
C THR A 22 1.08 0.76 -3.11
N VAL A 23 2.22 1.41 -2.94
CA VAL A 23 2.66 1.99 -1.67
C VAL A 23 2.19 3.43 -1.60
N ARG A 24 1.52 3.81 -0.51
CA ARG A 24 1.00 5.16 -0.28
C ARG A 24 1.72 5.78 0.89
N GLU A 25 2.49 6.82 0.63
CA GLU A 25 3.16 7.58 1.66
C GLU A 25 2.29 8.77 2.07
N THR A 26 2.06 8.92 3.37
CA THR A 26 1.32 10.07 3.91
C THR A 26 2.29 10.96 4.68
N ARG A 27 2.50 12.17 4.18
CA ARG A 27 3.22 13.24 4.90
C ARG A 27 2.26 14.36 5.26
N TYR A 28 2.60 15.16 6.26
CA TYR A 28 1.78 16.32 6.64
C TYR A 28 2.50 17.60 6.24
N ASN A 29 1.77 18.57 5.69
CA ASN A 29 2.32 19.90 5.43
C ASN A 29 2.41 20.72 6.72
N SER A 30 2.93 21.94 6.62
CA SER A 30 3.05 22.88 7.77
C SER A 30 1.71 23.26 8.41
N GLN A 31 0.60 23.05 7.71
CA GLN A 31 -0.76 23.29 8.19
C GLN A 31 -1.43 22.03 8.78
N GLY A 32 -0.71 20.90 8.84
CA GLY A 32 -1.24 19.65 9.38
C GLY A 32 -2.19 18.90 8.46
N TYR A 33 -2.25 19.24 7.16
CA TYR A 33 -3.03 18.50 6.19
C TYR A 33 -2.24 17.30 5.63
N PRO A 34 -2.89 16.13 5.49
CA PRO A 34 -2.25 14.95 4.91
C PRO A 34 -2.09 15.11 3.39
N ILE A 35 -0.89 14.87 2.91
CA ILE A 35 -0.53 14.72 1.50
C ILE A 35 -0.21 13.26 1.29
N VAL A 36 -0.99 12.60 0.43
CA VAL A 36 -0.82 11.18 0.11
C VAL A 36 -0.19 11.06 -1.29
N THR A 37 1.00 10.48 -1.36
CA THR A 37 1.67 10.14 -2.61
C THR A 37 1.52 8.65 -2.86
N SER A 38 1.13 8.25 -4.07
CA SER A 38 0.94 6.84 -4.45
C SER A 38 2.04 6.40 -5.40
N HIS A 39 2.74 5.32 -5.05
CA HIS A 39 3.80 4.70 -5.83
C HIS A 39 3.40 3.28 -6.19
N LEU A 40 3.04 3.09 -7.46
CA LEU A 40 2.78 1.76 -8.01
C LEU A 40 4.12 1.03 -8.18
N GLN A 41 4.20 -0.18 -7.65
CA GLN A 41 5.37 -1.03 -7.81
C GLN A 41 5.32 -1.72 -9.19
N ASP A 42 6.49 -1.94 -9.77
CA ASP A 42 6.63 -2.55 -11.10
C ASP A 42 6.45 -4.08 -11.04
N GLU A 43 6.61 -4.67 -9.85
CA GLU A 43 6.43 -6.09 -9.62
C GLU A 43 4.97 -6.52 -9.77
N HIS A 44 4.79 -7.63 -10.49
CA HIS A 44 3.51 -8.30 -10.66
C HIS A 44 3.52 -9.60 -9.87
N PHE A 45 2.51 -9.79 -9.02
CA PHE A 45 2.42 -10.92 -8.11
C PHE A 45 1.31 -11.87 -8.55
N LYS A 46 1.58 -13.18 -8.55
CA LYS A 46 0.53 -14.18 -8.89
C LYS A 46 -0.55 -14.31 -7.81
N THR A 47 -0.25 -13.91 -6.57
CA THR A 47 -1.19 -13.99 -5.44
C THR A 47 -1.09 -12.73 -4.56
N ALA A 48 -2.20 -12.37 -3.89
CA ALA A 48 -2.20 -11.28 -2.92
C ALA A 48 -1.25 -11.54 -1.74
N THR A 49 -1.04 -12.81 -1.36
CA THR A 49 -0.10 -13.18 -0.30
C THR A 49 1.35 -12.88 -0.70
N ALA A 50 1.73 -13.12 -1.96
CA ALA A 50 3.05 -12.77 -2.46
C ALA A 50 3.28 -11.25 -2.42
N ALA A 51 2.29 -10.45 -2.82
CA ALA A 51 2.35 -9.00 -2.71
C ALA A 51 2.49 -8.53 -1.24
N ARG A 52 1.78 -9.18 -0.29
CA ARG A 52 1.91 -8.88 1.14
C ARG A 52 3.30 -9.22 1.69
N ASN A 53 3.87 -10.35 1.30
CA ASN A 53 5.20 -10.76 1.76
C ASN A 53 6.27 -9.81 1.22
N HIS A 54 6.20 -9.44 -0.06
CA HIS A 54 7.07 -8.42 -0.63
C HIS A 54 6.98 -7.08 0.13
N ALA A 55 5.77 -6.64 0.45
CA ALA A 55 5.57 -5.43 1.25
C ALA A 55 6.17 -5.55 2.67
N LYS A 56 6.06 -6.72 3.31
CA LYS A 56 6.67 -6.97 4.62
C LYS A 56 8.20 -6.92 4.57
N GLU A 57 8.78 -7.55 3.56
CA GLU A 57 10.23 -7.72 3.43
C GLU A 57 10.92 -6.41 3.01
N HIS A 58 10.36 -5.70 2.03
CA HIS A 58 10.97 -4.49 1.46
C HIS A 58 10.52 -3.19 2.12
N PHE A 59 9.30 -3.15 2.67
CA PHE A 59 8.70 -1.93 3.22
C PHE A 59 8.30 -2.05 4.69
N ALA A 60 8.73 -3.11 5.38
CA ALA A 60 8.41 -3.39 6.78
C ALA A 60 6.90 -3.33 7.10
N ALA A 61 6.06 -3.70 6.12
CA ALA A 61 4.61 -3.60 6.24
C ALA A 61 4.03 -4.48 7.36
N GLU A 62 3.09 -3.96 8.12
CA GLU A 62 2.37 -4.72 9.16
C GLU A 62 1.01 -5.23 8.68
N ALA A 63 0.49 -6.28 9.32
CA ALA A 63 -0.77 -6.93 8.90
C ALA A 63 -1.99 -5.97 8.84
N GLY A 64 -2.03 -4.94 9.69
CA GLY A 64 -3.12 -3.94 9.72
C GLY A 64 -2.98 -2.83 8.68
N GLN A 65 -1.86 -2.75 7.96
CA GLN A 65 -1.54 -1.66 7.04
C GLN A 65 -1.95 -1.95 5.58
N PHE A 66 -2.54 -3.12 5.33
CA PHE A 66 -2.97 -3.54 4.00
C PHE A 66 -4.42 -3.17 3.71
N ALA A 67 -4.67 -2.64 2.52
CA ALA A 67 -5.98 -2.52 1.90
C ALA A 67 -6.03 -3.44 0.67
N LEU A 68 -7.13 -4.17 0.51
CA LEU A 68 -7.46 -4.86 -0.74
C LEU A 68 -8.55 -4.10 -1.47
N LYS A 69 -8.40 -4.00 -2.78
CA LYS A 69 -9.37 -3.39 -3.69
C LYS A 69 -9.64 -4.30 -4.87
#